data_AF-A0AAX0HC44-F1
#
_entry.id   AF-A0AAX0HC44-F1
#
_cell.length_a   1.000
_cell.length_b   1.000
_cell.length_c   1.000
_cell.angle_alpha   90.00
_cell.angle_beta   90.00
_cell.angle_gamma   90.00
#
_symmetry.space_group_name_H-M   'P 1'
#
loop_
_entity.id
_entity.type
_entity.pdbx_description
1 polymer ?
#
loop_
_entity_poly.entity_id
_entity_poly.type
_entity_poly.pdbx_seq_one_letter_code
_entity_poly.pdbx_strand_id
1 'polypeptide(L)'
;MSFEDDIFGGDPKDKFFDIIFNANRNLVENELEKVFIELAILRELAEQKGISDMDIKSFEALNADLVEDGLNDIYIGVTGEILSQNE
;
A
#
# COMPACT_ATOMS: atom_id res chain seq x y z
N MET A 1 -10.76 18.90 16.06
CA MET A 1 -9.91 18.16 15.12
C MET A 1 -9.59 16.86 15.82
N SER A 2 -10.10 15.74 15.31
CA SER A 2 -9.83 14.40 15.87
C SER A 2 -8.37 14.02 15.59
N PHE A 3 -7.76 13.13 16.39
CA PHE A 3 -6.47 12.51 16.04
C PHE A 3 -6.53 11.81 14.67
N GLU A 4 -7.71 11.30 14.30
CA GLU A 4 -7.98 10.79 12.96
C GLU A 4 -7.89 11.90 11.90
N ASP A 5 -8.41 13.11 12.15
CA ASP A 5 -8.33 14.23 11.17
C ASP A 5 -6.88 14.65 10.91
N ASP A 6 -5.97 14.55 11.89
CA ASP A 6 -4.54 14.83 11.71
C ASP A 6 -3.79 13.65 11.07
N ILE A 7 -4.24 12.40 11.25
CA ILE A 7 -3.75 11.21 10.51
C ILE A 7 -4.26 11.19 9.07
N PHE A 8 -5.43 11.77 8.77
CA PHE A 8 -6.01 11.80 7.41
C PHE A 8 -5.87 13.15 6.68
N GLY A 9 -5.42 14.22 7.35
CA GLY A 9 -5.13 15.51 6.73
C GLY A 9 -3.72 15.57 6.14
N GLY A 10 -3.53 15.21 4.87
CA GLY A 10 -2.23 15.23 4.17
C GLY A 10 -2.15 14.14 3.11
N ASP A 11 -1.13 14.18 2.25
CA ASP A 11 -0.93 13.17 1.21
C ASP A 11 -0.65 11.78 1.86
N PRO A 12 -1.44 10.73 1.56
CA PRO A 12 -1.29 9.42 2.17
C PRO A 12 0.12 8.82 2.02
N LYS A 13 0.77 9.08 0.89
CA LYS A 13 2.12 8.60 0.60
C LYS A 13 3.14 9.22 1.54
N ASP A 14 3.07 10.53 1.74
CA ASP A 14 4.01 11.25 2.61
C ASP A 14 3.91 10.71 4.05
N LYS A 15 2.69 10.51 4.55
CA LYS A 15 2.47 9.93 5.89
C LYS A 15 2.96 8.51 6.01
N PHE A 16 2.69 7.69 5.00
CA PHE A 16 3.19 6.32 4.96
C PHE A 16 4.72 6.30 5.08
N PHE A 17 5.43 7.13 4.29
CA PHE A 17 6.89 7.18 4.35
C PHE A 17 7.40 7.71 5.69
N ASP A 18 6.79 8.75 6.24
CA ASP A 18 7.14 9.26 7.56
C ASP A 18 7.00 8.17 8.64
N ILE A 19 5.95 7.35 8.60
CA ILE A 19 5.70 6.30 9.58
C ILE A 19 6.69 5.14 9.44
N ILE A 20 6.90 4.60 8.24
CA ILE A 20 7.81 3.46 8.07
C ILE A 20 9.25 3.79 8.44
N PHE A 21 9.66 5.06 8.31
CA PHE A 21 11.02 5.49 8.68
C PHE A 21 11.22 5.69 10.18
N ASN A 22 10.14 5.90 10.95
CA ASN A 22 10.20 6.21 12.38
C ASN A 22 9.63 5.10 13.28
N ALA A 23 8.82 4.18 12.76
CA ALA A 23 8.25 3.08 13.51
C ALA A 23 9.27 1.97 13.85
N ASN A 24 8.87 1.04 14.72
CA ASN A 24 9.71 -0.10 15.06
C ASN A 24 10.00 -0.95 13.81
N ARG A 25 11.30 -1.19 13.54
CA ARG A 25 11.76 -1.92 12.36
C ARG A 25 11.07 -3.29 12.18
N ASN A 26 10.87 -4.06 13.24
CA ASN A 26 10.25 -5.38 13.13
C ASN A 26 8.77 -5.28 12.73
N LEU A 27 8.05 -4.27 13.23
CA LEU A 27 6.66 -4.01 12.82
C LEU A 27 6.61 -3.63 11.35
N VAL A 28 7.49 -2.72 10.91
CA VAL A 28 7.58 -2.31 9.50
C VAL A 28 7.92 -3.50 8.60
N GLU A 29 8.91 -4.31 8.97
CA GLU A 29 9.29 -5.50 8.21
C GLU A 29 8.12 -6.49 8.08
N ASN A 30 7.40 -6.76 9.17
CA ASN A 30 6.24 -7.66 9.16
C ASN A 30 5.11 -7.14 8.26
N GLU A 31 4.76 -5.85 8.33
CA GLU A 31 3.68 -5.30 7.53
C GLU A 31 4.05 -5.21 6.04
N LEU A 32 5.29 -4.84 5.72
CA LEU A 32 5.76 -4.86 4.32
C LEU A 32 5.83 -6.28 3.76
N GLU A 33 6.20 -7.28 4.57
CA GLU A 33 6.21 -8.68 4.14
C GLU A 33 4.81 -9.15 3.74
N LYS A 34 3.75 -8.76 4.47
CA LYS A 34 2.36 -9.05 4.08
C LYS A 34 2.00 -8.47 2.71
N VAL A 35 2.36 -7.21 2.45
CA VAL A 35 2.13 -6.55 1.15
C VAL A 35 2.88 -7.28 0.03
N PHE A 36 4.13 -7.70 0.27
CA PHE A 36 4.90 -8.42 -0.74
C PHE A 36 4.37 -9.84 -1.00
N ILE A 37 3.88 -10.54 0.02
CA ILE A 37 3.22 -11.83 -0.14
C ILE A 37 1.96 -11.68 -0.98
N GLU A 38 1.13 -10.67 -0.71
CA GLU A 38 -0.06 -10.39 -1.51
C GLU A 38 0.30 -10.08 -2.97
N LEU A 39 1.30 -9.23 -3.21
CA LEU A 39 1.79 -8.92 -4.56
C LEU A 39 2.29 -10.17 -5.29
N ALA A 40 3.02 -11.05 -4.59
CA ALA A 40 3.49 -12.31 -5.17
C ALA A 40 2.31 -13.21 -5.57
N ILE A 41 1.31 -13.37 -4.71
CA ILE A 41 0.10 -14.16 -5.00
C ILE A 41 -0.65 -13.58 -6.22
N LEU A 42 -0.84 -12.26 -6.26
CA LEU A 42 -1.54 -11.60 -7.37
C LEU A 42 -0.81 -11.77 -8.70
N ARG A 43 0.53 -11.73 -8.70
CA ARG A 43 1.35 -11.99 -9.89
C ARG A 43 1.20 -13.43 -10.40
N GLU A 44 1.30 -14.41 -9.51
CA GLU A 44 1.11 -15.82 -9.87
C GLU A 44 -0.30 -16.09 -10.41
N LEU A 45 -1.31 -15.50 -9.79
CA LEU A 45 -2.69 -15.59 -10.28
C LEU A 45 -2.86 -14.94 -11.65
N ALA A 46 -2.25 -13.77 -11.87
CA ALA A 46 -2.27 -13.09 -13.16
C ALA A 46 -1.63 -13.95 -14.26
N GLU A 47 -0.47 -14.54 -14.00
CA GLU A 47 0.21 -15.45 -14.92
C GLU A 47 -0.65 -16.69 -15.23
N GLN A 48 -1.26 -17.32 -14.22
CA GLN A 48 -2.18 -18.44 -14.41
C GLN A 48 -3.41 -18.08 -15.25
N LYS A 49 -3.81 -16.81 -15.28
CA LYS A 49 -4.89 -16.30 -16.12
C LYS A 49 -4.44 -15.82 -17.50
N GLY A 50 -3.14 -15.90 -17.79
CA GLY A 50 -2.56 -15.46 -19.06
C GLY A 50 -2.52 -13.93 -19.19
N ILE A 51 -2.56 -13.19 -18.08
CA ILE A 51 -2.37 -11.74 -18.07
C ILE A 51 -0.88 -11.47 -18.25
N SER A 52 -0.53 -10.75 -19.31
CA SER A 52 0.85 -10.41 -19.62
C SER A 52 1.29 -9.10 -18.96
N ASP A 53 2.60 -8.86 -18.89
CA ASP A 53 3.16 -7.56 -18.48
C ASP A 53 2.65 -6.40 -19.33
N MET A 54 2.32 -6.64 -20.61
CA MET A 54 1.75 -5.62 -21.49
C MET A 54 0.33 -5.26 -21.08
N ASP A 55 -0.47 -6.23 -20.62
CA ASP A 55 -1.82 -5.98 -20.12
C ASP A 55 -1.78 -5.15 -18.85
N ILE A 56 -0.86 -5.47 -17.92
CA ILE A 56 -0.67 -4.71 -16.67
C ILE A 56 -0.28 -3.25 -16.98
N LYS A 57 0.72 -3.03 -17.85
CA LYS A 57 1.15 -1.68 -18.24
C LYS A 57 0.06 -0.89 -18.95
N SER A 58 -0.72 -1.57 -19.79
CA SER A 58 -1.84 -0.93 -20.49
C SER A 58 -2.94 -0.55 -19.51
N PHE A 59 -3.23 -1.42 -18.53
CA PHE A 59 -4.18 -1.12 -17.47
C PHE A 59 -3.75 0.09 -16.64
N GLU A 60 -2.49 0.16 -16.21
CA GLU A 60 -1.94 1.30 -15.48
C GLU A 60 -2.08 2.60 -16.27
N ALA A 61 -1.68 2.60 -17.55
CA ALA A 61 -1.73 3.80 -18.40
C ALA A 61 -3.18 4.28 -18.68
N LEU A 62 -4.13 3.35 -18.78
CA LEU A 62 -5.53 3.68 -19.09
C LEU A 62 -6.37 4.02 -17.85
N ASN A 63 -5.92 3.63 -16.65
CA ASN A 63 -6.68 3.76 -15.41
C ASN A 63 -5.84 4.43 -14.30
N ALA A 64 -5.04 5.45 -14.66
CA ALA A 64 -4.11 6.09 -13.74
C ALA A 64 -4.76 6.56 -12.43
N ASP A 65 -5.93 7.22 -12.50
CA ASP A 65 -6.66 7.70 -11.33
C ASP A 65 -7.09 6.54 -10.40
N LEU A 66 -7.57 5.44 -10.98
CA LEU A 66 -7.96 4.23 -10.23
C LEU A 66 -6.76 3.58 -9.54
N VAL A 67 -5.60 3.57 -10.22
CA VAL A 67 -4.35 3.05 -9.66
C VAL A 67 -3.84 3.95 -8.54
N GLU A 68 -3.94 5.27 -8.70
CA GLU A 68 -3.58 6.25 -7.68
C GLU A 68 -4.45 6.11 -6.43
N ASP A 69 -5.77 6.00 -6.60
CA ASP A 69 -6.71 5.78 -5.49
C ASP A 69 -6.40 4.46 -4.76
N GLY A 70 -6.22 3.36 -5.51
CA GLY A 70 -5.86 2.07 -4.91
C GLY A 70 -4.50 2.09 -4.20
N LEU A 71 -3.53 2.87 -4.71
CA LEU A 71 -2.24 3.05 -4.06
C LEU A 71 -2.37 3.85 -2.76
N ASN A 72 -3.21 4.88 -2.74
CA ASN A 72 -3.53 5.66 -1.54
C ASN A 72 -4.20 4.78 -0.47
N ASP A 73 -5.12 3.90 -0.86
CA ASP A 73 -5.75 2.94 0.05
C ASP A 73 -4.72 2.00 0.68
N ILE A 74 -3.74 1.51 -0.10
CA ILE A 74 -2.65 0.68 0.42
C ILE A 74 -1.80 1.47 1.42
N TYR A 75 -1.44 2.72 1.12
CA TYR A 75 -0.67 3.57 2.05
C TYR A 75 -1.40 3.79 3.38
N ILE A 76 -2.70 4.06 3.33
CA ILE A 76 -3.54 4.23 4.51
C ILE A 76 -3.63 2.93 5.30
N GLY A 77 -3.88 1.81 4.63
CA GLY A 77 -4.02 0.49 5.26
C GLY A 77 -2.76 0.08 6.02
N VAL A 78 -1.59 0.12 5.36
CA VAL A 78 -0.31 -0.26 6.00
C VAL A 78 0.02 0.69 7.14
N THR A 79 -0.23 1.98 6.97
CA THR A 79 -0.07 2.99 8.03
C THR A 79 -0.91 2.62 9.27
N GLY A 80 -2.19 2.31 9.08
CA GLY A 80 -3.08 1.92 10.17
C GLY A 80 -2.63 0.65 10.91
N GLU A 81 -2.17 -0.35 10.17
CA GLU A 81 -1.65 -1.59 10.74
C GLU A 81 -0.37 -1.38 11.56
N ILE A 82 0.56 -0.53 11.10
CA ILE A 82 1.80 -0.22 11.83
C ILE A 82 1.48 0.55 13.12
N LEU A 83 0.59 1.55 13.05
CA LEU A 83 0.22 2.37 14.20
C LEU A 83 -0.53 1.56 15.27
N SER A 84 -1.49 0.72 14.87
CA SER A 84 -2.29 -0.08 15.81
C SER A 84 -1.48 -1.11 16.61
N GLN A 85 -0.33 -1.55 16.07
CA GLN A 85 0.59 -2.47 16.75
C GLN A 85 1.61 -1.76 17.65
N ASN A 86 1.66 -0.43 17.59
CA ASN A 86 2.56 0.40 18.39
C ASN A 86 1.86 0.98 19.64
N GLU A 87 0.53 0.85 19.74
CA GLU A 87 -0.29 1.12 20.94
C GLU A 87 -0.30 -0.06 21.92
#